data_AF-L1NS01-F1
#
_entry.id   AF-L1NS01-F1
#
_cell.length_a   1.000
_cell.length_b   1.000
_cell.length_c   1.000
_cell.angle_alpha   90.00
_cell.angle_beta   90.00
_cell.angle_gamma   90.00
#
_symmetry.space_group_name_H-M   'P 1'
#
loop_
_entity.id
_entity.type
_entity.pdbx_description
1 polymer ?
#
loop_
_entity_poly.entity_id
_entity_poly.type
_entity_poly.pdbx_seq_one_letter_code
_entity_poly.pdbx_strand_id
1 'polypeptide(L)'
;MTKGNIMTWRSLLISNSGKLSLQRKQILIQQSGESYTVPIEDIAVIVIEHRETVITAPLLSALAEHGATLLTCDEQFLPCGQWLPYSQYHRQLKTLKLQLGISVPLKKQLWQHIVKQKILNQAFAADETGNDIAAKHLRGLALEVKSGDTGNREAQAAALYFQAMFGETFTRSDSNAVNAHLNYSYAVLRAAIARSLTLYGWLPALGLFHKGAVLDKP
;
A
#
# COMPACT_ATOMS: atom_id res chain seq x y z
N MET A 1 32.40 -16.16 -5.66
CA MET A 1 30.95 -16.47 -5.67
C MET A 1 30.39 -16.17 -4.28
N THR A 2 29.99 -14.92 -4.04
CA THR A 2 29.30 -14.53 -2.82
C THR A 2 27.89 -15.09 -2.86
N LYS A 3 27.58 -16.03 -1.96
CA LYS A 3 26.19 -16.40 -1.66
C LYS A 3 25.46 -15.10 -1.34
N GLY A 4 24.59 -14.64 -2.23
CA GLY A 4 23.68 -13.56 -1.93
C GLY A 4 22.80 -14.04 -0.78
N ASN A 5 22.94 -13.44 0.40
CA ASN A 5 21.95 -13.60 1.45
C ASN A 5 20.60 -13.23 0.82
N ILE A 6 19.70 -14.21 0.74
CA ILE A 6 18.29 -13.91 0.49
C ILE A 6 17.87 -13.07 1.69
N MET A 7 17.70 -11.76 1.48
CA MET A 7 17.14 -10.86 2.48
C MET A 7 15.69 -11.28 2.71
N THR A 8 15.48 -12.19 3.66
CA THR A 8 14.15 -12.64 4.04
C THR A 8 13.54 -11.59 4.95
N TRP A 9 12.65 -10.75 4.40
CA TRP A 9 11.85 -9.85 5.20
C TRP A 9 10.64 -10.56 5.79
N ARG A 10 10.45 -10.45 7.10
CA ARG A 10 9.35 -11.01 7.88
C ARG A 10 8.20 -10.01 7.97
N SER A 11 7.00 -10.55 7.89
CA SER A 11 5.76 -9.89 8.26
C SER A 11 5.30 -10.47 9.60
N LEU A 12 5.08 -9.62 10.59
CA LEU A 12 4.57 -10.05 11.90
C LEU A 12 3.10 -9.70 12.01
N LEU A 13 2.27 -10.65 12.44
CA LEU A 13 0.86 -10.45 12.75
C LEU A 13 0.67 -10.55 14.27
N ILE A 14 0.09 -9.52 14.87
CA ILE A 14 -0.14 -9.43 16.31
C ILE A 14 -1.65 -9.47 16.57
N SER A 15 -2.18 -10.69 16.76
CA SER A 15 -3.62 -10.95 16.93
C SER A 15 -4.07 -11.09 18.40
N ASN A 16 -3.14 -11.17 19.36
CA ASN A 16 -3.45 -11.25 20.80
C ASN A 16 -3.03 -9.97 21.55
N SER A 17 -3.69 -9.69 22.68
CA SER A 17 -3.27 -8.60 23.57
C SER A 17 -1.85 -8.83 24.10
N GLY A 18 -1.14 -7.75 24.38
CA GLY A 18 0.22 -7.86 24.89
C GLY A 18 1.02 -6.58 24.74
N LYS A 19 2.32 -6.70 24.99
CA LYS A 19 3.27 -5.60 24.95
C LYS A 19 4.38 -5.87 23.95
N LEU A 20 4.60 -4.91 23.05
CA LEU A 20 5.69 -4.86 22.10
C LEU A 20 6.71 -3.82 22.57
N SER A 21 7.95 -4.24 22.78
CA SER A 21 9.02 -3.34 23.23
C SER A 21 10.35 -3.66 22.56
N LEU A 22 11.35 -2.79 22.74
CA LEU A 22 12.70 -3.00 22.23
C LEU A 22 13.55 -3.68 23.31
N GLN A 23 14.20 -4.79 22.99
CA GLN A 23 15.20 -5.43 23.85
C GLN A 23 16.39 -5.88 23.01
N ARG A 24 17.60 -5.37 23.31
CA ARG A 24 18.85 -5.76 22.63
C ARG A 24 18.76 -5.71 21.10
N LYS A 25 18.20 -4.62 20.54
CA LYS A 25 17.94 -4.41 19.10
C LYS A 25 16.93 -5.37 18.46
N GLN A 26 16.22 -6.15 19.26
CA GLN A 26 15.15 -7.03 18.82
C GLN A 26 13.81 -6.49 19.30
N ILE A 27 12.74 -6.76 18.56
CA ILE A 27 11.40 -6.63 19.13
C ILE A 27 11.22 -7.73 20.17
N LEU A 28 10.76 -7.37 21.36
CA LEU A 28 10.28 -8.25 22.40
C LEU A 28 8.75 -8.21 22.37
N ILE A 29 8.14 -9.37 22.13
CA ILE A 29 6.70 -9.59 22.06
C ILE A 29 6.30 -10.37 23.32
N GLN A 30 5.51 -9.74 24.20
CA GLN A 30 5.04 -10.36 25.45
C GLN A 30 3.52 -10.54 25.39
N GLN A 31 3.06 -11.79 25.35
CA GLN A 31 1.64 -12.15 25.24
C GLN A 31 1.38 -13.38 26.13
N SER A 32 0.29 -13.37 26.89
CA SER A 32 -0.16 -14.54 27.69
C SER A 32 0.91 -15.20 28.59
N GLY A 33 1.86 -14.42 29.11
CA GLY A 33 2.95 -14.92 29.95
C GLY A 33 4.16 -15.47 29.19
N GLU A 34 4.08 -15.54 27.86
CA GLU A 34 5.17 -15.96 26.98
C GLU A 34 5.93 -14.74 26.43
N SER A 35 7.16 -14.98 25.99
CA SER A 35 8.03 -13.94 25.43
C SER A 35 8.74 -14.44 24.19
N TYR A 36 8.60 -13.68 23.11
CA TYR A 36 9.20 -13.96 21.81
C TYR A 36 10.09 -12.79 21.39
N THR A 37 11.15 -13.09 20.65
CA THR A 37 12.04 -12.05 20.10
C THR A 37 12.25 -12.24 18.61
N VAL A 38 12.32 -11.11 17.89
CA VAL A 38 12.63 -11.08 16.45
C VAL A 38 13.63 -9.95 16.19
N PRO A 39 14.73 -10.19 15.45
CA PRO A 39 15.63 -9.12 15.03
C PRO A 39 14.90 -8.06 14.20
N ILE A 40 15.15 -6.77 14.46
CA ILE A 40 14.42 -5.69 13.78
C ILE A 40 14.81 -5.58 12.31
N GLU A 41 16.07 -5.87 11.99
CA GLU A 41 16.60 -5.92 10.63
C GLU A 41 15.88 -6.93 9.72
N ASP A 42 15.25 -7.94 10.32
CA ASP A 42 14.49 -8.95 9.59
C ASP A 42 13.03 -8.52 9.34
N ILE A 43 12.55 -7.41 9.91
CA ILE A 43 11.13 -7.04 9.88
C ILE A 43 10.85 -5.99 8.79
N ALA A 44 9.95 -6.30 7.86
CA ALA A 44 9.45 -5.29 6.90
C ALA A 44 8.14 -4.65 7.35
N VAL A 45 7.25 -5.42 7.97
CA VAL A 45 5.93 -4.94 8.39
C VAL A 45 5.46 -5.65 9.65
N ILE A 46 4.80 -4.90 10.52
CA ILE A 46 4.04 -5.42 11.66
C ILE A 46 2.57 -5.03 11.45
N VAL A 47 1.66 -5.98 11.54
CA VAL A 47 0.20 -5.76 11.51
C VAL A 47 -0.35 -5.98 12.91
N ILE A 48 -0.95 -4.95 13.48
CA ILE A 48 -1.57 -4.97 14.81
C ILE A 48 -3.08 -5.10 14.64
N GLU A 49 -3.60 -6.27 14.97
CA GLU A 49 -5.05 -6.54 14.96
C GLU A 49 -5.66 -6.34 16.34
N HIS A 50 -4.96 -6.74 17.40
CA HIS A 50 -5.52 -6.65 18.75
C HIS A 50 -5.44 -5.22 19.31
N ARG A 51 -6.60 -4.67 19.69
CA ARG A 51 -6.75 -3.26 20.15
C ARG A 51 -6.01 -2.95 21.45
N GLU A 52 -5.85 -3.94 22.31
CA GLU A 52 -5.13 -3.79 23.59
C GLU A 52 -3.61 -4.01 23.48
N THR A 53 -3.05 -3.95 22.27
CA THR A 53 -1.59 -4.05 22.09
C THR A 53 -0.90 -2.76 22.54
N VAL A 54 0.01 -2.87 23.50
CA VAL A 54 0.84 -1.75 23.98
C VAL A 54 2.16 -1.74 23.22
N ILE A 55 2.56 -0.57 22.69
CA ILE A 55 3.81 -0.39 21.93
C ILE A 55 4.64 0.69 22.60
N THR A 56 5.94 0.45 22.81
CA THR A 56 6.82 1.45 23.42
C THR A 56 7.49 2.36 22.38
N ALA A 57 7.73 3.63 22.74
CA ALA A 57 8.39 4.60 21.87
C ALA A 57 9.81 4.17 21.38
N PRO A 58 10.66 3.50 22.21
CA PRO A 58 11.93 2.96 21.73
C PRO A 58 11.79 1.95 20.60
N LEU A 59 10.74 1.10 20.64
CA LEU A 59 10.48 0.15 19.55
C LEU A 59 10.12 0.88 18.26
N LEU A 60 9.21 1.86 18.33
CA LEU A 60 8.85 2.69 17.16
C LEU A 60 10.08 3.37 16.55
N SER A 61 10.97 3.90 17.39
CA SER A 61 12.22 4.54 16.93
C SER A 61 13.12 3.54 16.19
N ALA A 62 13.32 2.34 16.77
CA ALA A 62 14.12 1.30 16.15
C ALA A 62 13.53 0.78 14.83
N LEU A 63 12.20 0.65 14.73
CA LEU A 63 11.52 0.34 13.47
C LEU A 63 11.81 1.43 12.40
N ALA A 64 11.92 2.69 12.81
CA ALA A 64 12.15 3.82 11.90
C ALA A 64 13.53 3.75 11.27
N GLU A 65 14.53 3.51 12.11
CA GLU A 65 15.93 3.41 11.72
C GLU A 65 16.17 2.23 10.76
N HIS A 66 15.41 1.15 10.88
CA HIS A 66 15.51 -0.04 10.03
C HIS A 66 14.51 -0.04 8.86
N GLY A 67 13.68 0.99 8.74
CA GLY A 67 12.72 1.12 7.64
C GLY A 67 11.52 0.18 7.68
N ALA A 68 11.25 -0.43 8.84
CA ALA A 68 10.05 -1.23 9.06
C ALA A 68 8.80 -0.32 9.16
N THR A 69 7.65 -0.80 8.71
CA THR A 69 6.36 -0.09 8.87
C THR A 69 5.45 -0.86 9.81
N LEU A 70 4.48 -0.17 10.42
CA LEU A 70 3.46 -0.77 11.26
C LEU A 70 2.08 -0.38 10.76
N LEU A 71 1.16 -1.35 10.72
CA LEU A 71 -0.24 -1.19 10.38
C LEU A 71 -1.11 -1.47 11.59
N THR A 72 -2.16 -0.67 11.77
CA THR A 72 -3.21 -0.91 12.77
C THR A 72 -4.52 -1.21 12.06
N CYS A 73 -5.31 -2.11 12.62
CA CYS A 73 -6.63 -2.47 12.09
C CYS A 73 -7.79 -1.85 12.88
N ASP A 74 -8.95 -1.73 12.23
CA ASP A 74 -10.21 -1.37 12.86
C ASP A 74 -10.91 -2.59 13.50
N GLU A 75 -12.15 -2.41 13.95
CA GLU A 75 -12.96 -3.48 14.57
C GLU A 75 -13.34 -4.62 13.62
N GLN A 76 -13.24 -4.40 12.31
CA GLN A 76 -13.47 -5.41 11.27
C GLN A 76 -12.17 -6.08 10.84
N PHE A 77 -11.07 -5.86 11.56
CA PHE A 77 -9.73 -6.34 11.25
C PHE A 77 -9.19 -5.79 9.92
N LEU A 78 -9.72 -4.66 9.43
CA LEU A 78 -9.24 -4.01 8.21
C LEU A 78 -8.15 -2.99 8.54
N PRO A 79 -6.99 -3.00 7.86
CA PRO A 79 -5.93 -2.03 8.10
C PRO A 79 -6.41 -0.59 7.83
N CYS A 80 -6.44 0.22 8.88
CA CYS A 80 -7.00 1.57 8.90
C CYS A 80 -5.99 2.66 9.27
N GLY A 81 -4.84 2.29 9.85
CA GLY A 81 -3.76 3.21 10.19
C GLY A 81 -2.40 2.67 9.78
N GLN A 82 -1.45 3.57 9.52
CA GLN A 82 -0.08 3.23 9.16
C GLN A 82 0.92 4.19 9.82
N TRP A 83 1.97 3.61 10.40
CA TRP A 83 3.14 4.31 10.87
C TRP A 83 4.28 4.18 9.83
N LEU A 84 4.84 5.30 9.40
CA LEU A 84 5.84 5.38 8.34
C LEU A 84 7.19 5.93 8.85
N PRO A 85 8.32 5.33 8.44
CA PRO A 85 9.64 5.81 8.82
C PRO A 85 10.06 7.06 8.02
N TYR A 86 10.55 8.09 8.72
CA TYR A 86 11.01 9.36 8.13
C TYR A 86 12.46 9.75 8.48
N SER A 87 13.21 8.90 9.20
CA SER A 87 14.53 9.23 9.78
C SER A 87 15.65 9.57 8.77
N GLN A 88 15.40 9.49 7.46
CA GLN A 88 16.37 9.76 6.39
C GLN A 88 16.39 11.24 5.96
N TYR A 89 16.63 12.15 6.90
CA TYR A 89 16.47 13.61 6.74
C TYR A 89 17.25 14.22 5.56
N HIS A 90 18.49 13.76 5.31
CA HIS A 90 19.37 14.39 4.31
C HIS A 90 18.93 14.16 2.85
N ARG A 91 18.30 13.02 2.53
CA ARG A 91 17.77 12.74 1.18
C ARG A 91 16.39 13.33 0.98
N GLN A 92 15.62 13.43 2.05
CA GLN A 92 14.21 13.81 1.98
C GLN A 92 14.00 15.22 1.43
N LEU A 93 14.81 16.21 1.85
CA LEU A 93 14.65 17.59 1.35
C LEU A 93 14.85 17.69 -0.17
N LYS A 94 15.85 16.97 -0.72
CA LYS A 94 16.10 16.95 -2.16
C LYS A 94 14.94 16.31 -2.91
N THR A 95 14.49 15.14 -2.48
CA THR A 95 13.34 14.44 -3.08
C THR A 95 12.07 15.28 -2.99
N LEU A 96 11.82 15.93 -1.85
CA LEU A 96 10.67 16.81 -1.66
C LEU A 96 10.69 18.01 -2.60
N LYS A 97 11.85 18.68 -2.76
CA LYS A 97 11.99 19.77 -3.72
C LYS A 97 11.70 19.31 -5.15
N LEU A 98 12.15 18.11 -5.54
CA LEU A 98 11.84 17.52 -6.84
C LEU A 98 10.34 17.19 -6.98
N GLN A 99 9.71 16.64 -5.93
CA GLN A 99 8.29 16.29 -5.92
C GLN A 99 7.39 17.53 -6.00
N LEU A 100 7.79 18.63 -5.36
CA LEU A 100 7.09 19.93 -5.45
C LEU A 100 7.29 20.60 -6.80
N GLY A 101 8.50 20.52 -7.37
CA GLY A 101 8.86 21.14 -8.65
C GLY A 101 8.44 20.34 -9.90
N ILE A 102 7.79 19.18 -9.73
CA ILE A 102 7.36 18.35 -10.87
C ILE A 102 6.33 19.07 -11.74
N SER A 103 6.54 19.05 -13.06
CA SER A 103 5.64 19.70 -14.01
C SER A 103 4.28 18.98 -14.09
N VAL A 104 3.21 19.75 -14.33
CA VAL A 104 1.85 19.20 -14.53
C VAL A 104 1.79 18.22 -15.71
N PRO A 105 2.41 18.48 -16.88
CA PRO A 105 2.45 17.52 -17.98
C PRO A 105 3.06 16.18 -17.58
N LEU A 106 4.19 16.20 -16.86
CA LEU A 106 4.86 14.98 -16.40
C LEU A 106 3.98 14.20 -15.42
N LYS A 107 3.33 14.87 -14.46
CA LYS A 107 2.35 14.24 -13.55
C LYS A 107 1.25 13.48 -14.31
N LYS A 108 0.66 14.12 -15.33
CA LYS A 108 -0.41 13.52 -16.13
C LYS A 108 0.07 12.33 -16.98
N GLN A 109 1.30 12.40 -17.50
CA GLN A 109 1.91 11.29 -18.25
C GLN A 109 2.24 10.09 -17.35
N LEU A 110 2.78 10.33 -16.15
CA LEU A 110 3.04 9.28 -15.16
C LEU A 110 1.74 8.61 -14.70
N TRP A 111 0.71 9.42 -14.42
CA TRP A 111 -0.62 8.90 -14.07
C TRP A 111 -1.19 8.01 -15.19
N GLN A 112 -1.12 8.47 -16.44
CA GLN A 112 -1.56 7.70 -17.59
C GLN A 112 -0.85 6.35 -17.68
N HIS A 113 0.47 6.29 -17.43
CA HIS A 113 1.21 5.02 -17.44
C HIS A 113 0.70 4.05 -16.36
N ILE A 114 0.47 4.55 -15.13
CA ILE A 114 -0.06 3.74 -14.03
C ILE A 114 -1.46 3.20 -14.37
N VAL A 115 -2.35 4.05 -14.87
CA VAL A 115 -3.71 3.65 -15.27
C VAL A 115 -3.68 2.64 -16.41
N LYS A 116 -2.88 2.87 -17.45
CA LYS A 116 -2.71 1.91 -18.54
C LYS A 116 -2.27 0.55 -18.03
N GLN A 117 -1.24 0.50 -17.18
CA GLN A 117 -0.76 -0.76 -16.64
C GLN A 117 -1.79 -1.43 -15.73
N LYS A 118 -2.55 -0.67 -14.93
CA LYS A 118 -3.67 -1.19 -14.13
C LYS A 118 -4.70 -1.90 -15.01
N ILE A 119 -5.13 -1.26 -16.10
CA ILE A 119 -6.12 -1.84 -17.01
C ILE A 119 -5.57 -3.07 -17.73
N LEU A 120 -4.29 -3.05 -18.12
CA LEU A 120 -3.63 -4.23 -18.72
C LEU A 120 -3.55 -5.40 -17.73
N ASN A 121 -3.26 -5.15 -16.46
CA ASN A 121 -3.26 -6.19 -15.42
C ASN A 121 -4.67 -6.72 -15.14
N GLN A 122 -5.69 -5.86 -15.19
CA GLN A 122 -7.10 -6.29 -15.12
C GLN A 122 -7.47 -7.17 -16.32
N ALA A 123 -7.03 -6.81 -17.52
CA ALA A 123 -7.25 -7.62 -18.71
C ALA A 123 -6.58 -9.00 -18.58
N PHE A 124 -5.32 -9.04 -18.12
CA PHE A 124 -4.60 -10.28 -17.86
C PHE A 124 -5.35 -11.17 -16.86
N ALA A 125 -5.76 -10.65 -15.71
CA ALA A 125 -6.50 -11.43 -14.71
C ALA A 125 -7.87 -11.93 -15.21
N ALA A 126 -8.54 -11.16 -16.08
CA ALA A 126 -9.79 -11.60 -16.71
C ALA A 126 -9.54 -12.74 -17.73
N ASP A 127 -8.48 -12.64 -18.53
CA ASP A 127 -8.07 -13.68 -19.49
C ASP A 127 -7.80 -15.01 -18.78
N GLU A 128 -7.01 -14.98 -17.70
CA GLU A 128 -6.63 -16.15 -16.91
C GLU A 128 -7.79 -16.82 -16.18
N THR A 129 -8.94 -16.13 -16.07
CA THR A 129 -10.16 -16.68 -15.45
C THR A 129 -11.26 -17.03 -16.48
N GLY A 130 -10.93 -17.03 -17.78
CA GLY A 130 -11.86 -17.41 -18.85
C GLY A 130 -12.83 -16.30 -19.26
N ASN A 131 -12.53 -15.04 -18.92
CA ASN A 131 -13.32 -13.87 -19.30
C ASN A 131 -12.73 -13.16 -20.54
N ASP A 132 -12.48 -13.91 -21.62
CA ASP A 132 -11.74 -13.44 -22.81
C ASP A 132 -12.35 -12.20 -23.48
N ILE A 133 -13.69 -12.12 -23.51
CA ILE A 133 -14.41 -10.99 -24.11
C ILE A 133 -14.13 -9.72 -23.31
N ALA A 134 -14.24 -9.79 -21.97
CA ALA A 134 -13.93 -8.68 -21.09
C ALA A 134 -12.45 -8.31 -21.17
N ALA A 135 -11.55 -9.30 -21.21
CA ALA A 135 -10.12 -9.08 -21.36
C ALA A 135 -9.78 -8.31 -22.65
N LYS A 136 -10.38 -8.69 -23.79
CA LYS A 136 -10.21 -7.97 -25.07
C LYS A 136 -10.70 -6.52 -24.99
N HIS A 137 -11.86 -6.28 -24.38
CA HIS A 137 -12.39 -4.93 -24.18
C HIS A 137 -11.48 -4.09 -23.27
N LEU A 138 -10.98 -4.66 -22.18
CA LEU A 138 -10.02 -4.00 -21.27
C LEU A 138 -8.72 -3.62 -21.99
N ARG A 139 -8.17 -4.50 -22.83
CA ARG A 139 -6.99 -4.19 -23.68
C ARG A 139 -7.27 -2.99 -24.61
N GLY A 140 -8.47 -2.91 -25.19
CA GLY A 140 -8.91 -1.75 -25.98
C GLY A 140 -8.94 -0.46 -25.16
N LEU A 141 -9.58 -0.48 -23.97
CA LEU A 141 -9.62 0.67 -23.08
C LEU A 141 -8.23 1.15 -22.66
N ALA A 142 -7.28 0.23 -22.44
CA ALA A 142 -5.90 0.57 -22.10
C ALA A 142 -5.18 1.38 -23.20
N LEU A 143 -5.44 1.08 -24.49
CA LEU A 143 -4.87 1.84 -25.61
C LEU A 143 -5.42 3.28 -25.65
N GLU A 144 -6.66 3.47 -25.25
CA GLU A 144 -7.37 4.74 -25.31
C GLU A 144 -7.15 5.67 -24.12
N VAL A 145 -6.48 5.22 -23.06
CA VAL A 145 -6.19 6.08 -21.89
C VAL A 145 -5.37 7.28 -22.35
N LYS A 146 -5.94 8.48 -22.21
CA LYS A 146 -5.29 9.76 -22.54
C LYS A 146 -4.48 10.30 -21.36
N SER A 147 -3.66 11.32 -21.61
CA SER A 147 -2.92 12.04 -20.57
C SER A 147 -3.87 12.54 -19.48
N GLY A 148 -3.66 12.13 -18.22
CA GLY A 148 -4.56 12.45 -17.10
C GLY A 148 -5.93 11.75 -17.15
N ASP A 149 -6.10 10.71 -17.94
CA ASP A 149 -7.33 9.92 -18.11
C ASP A 149 -8.62 10.75 -18.28
N THR A 150 -8.59 11.78 -19.15
CA THR A 150 -9.74 12.67 -19.37
C THR A 150 -10.97 11.96 -19.95
N GLY A 151 -10.82 10.74 -20.48
CA GLY A 151 -11.91 9.91 -20.97
C GLY A 151 -12.50 8.98 -19.92
N ASN A 152 -12.02 9.03 -18.67
CA ASN A 152 -12.43 8.17 -17.57
C ASN A 152 -12.37 6.67 -17.93
N ARG A 153 -11.29 6.26 -18.61
CA ARG A 153 -11.08 4.87 -19.04
C ARG A 153 -10.77 3.99 -17.84
N GLU A 154 -10.18 4.53 -16.78
CA GLU A 154 -9.96 3.81 -15.52
C GLU A 154 -11.26 3.32 -14.90
N ALA A 155 -12.26 4.20 -14.75
CA ALA A 155 -13.52 3.82 -14.12
C ALA A 155 -14.35 2.88 -15.00
N GLN A 156 -14.37 3.11 -16.32
CA GLN A 156 -15.03 2.21 -17.27
C GLN A 156 -14.42 0.80 -17.24
N ALA A 157 -13.08 0.72 -17.24
CA ALA A 157 -12.38 -0.56 -17.13
C ALA A 157 -12.65 -1.24 -15.79
N ALA A 158 -12.65 -0.50 -14.68
CA ALA A 158 -12.95 -1.05 -13.37
C ALA A 158 -14.37 -1.62 -13.28
N ALA A 159 -15.37 -0.90 -13.78
CA ALA A 159 -16.75 -1.37 -13.79
C ALA A 159 -16.89 -2.69 -14.56
N LEU A 160 -16.35 -2.74 -15.78
CA LEU A 160 -16.34 -3.96 -16.60
C LEU A 160 -15.59 -5.11 -15.92
N TYR A 161 -14.38 -4.84 -15.38
CA TYR A 161 -13.54 -5.85 -14.74
C TYR A 161 -14.25 -6.49 -13.54
N PHE A 162 -14.80 -5.68 -12.63
CA PHE A 162 -15.43 -6.21 -11.43
C PHE A 162 -16.70 -7.02 -11.75
N GLN A 163 -17.51 -6.58 -12.74
CA GLN A 163 -18.67 -7.34 -13.18
C GLN A 163 -18.28 -8.67 -13.84
N ALA A 164 -17.23 -8.68 -14.68
CA ALA A 164 -16.73 -9.90 -15.30
C ALA A 164 -16.21 -10.91 -14.26
N MET A 165 -15.50 -10.43 -13.23
CA MET A 165 -14.86 -11.30 -12.24
C MET A 165 -15.81 -11.80 -11.14
N PHE A 166 -16.82 -11.01 -10.78
CA PHE A 166 -17.65 -11.26 -9.58
C PHE A 166 -19.16 -11.28 -9.86
N GLY A 167 -19.58 -11.13 -11.12
CA GLY A 167 -20.97 -11.18 -11.57
C GLY A 167 -21.57 -9.81 -11.89
N GLU A 168 -22.57 -9.78 -12.77
CA GLU A 168 -23.15 -8.54 -13.31
C GLU A 168 -23.74 -7.59 -12.26
N THR A 169 -24.24 -8.15 -11.15
CA THR A 169 -24.83 -7.41 -10.03
C THR A 169 -23.81 -6.94 -9.00
N PHE A 170 -22.53 -7.31 -9.14
CA PHE A 170 -21.49 -6.93 -8.18
C PHE A 170 -21.17 -5.43 -8.26
N THR A 171 -21.12 -4.78 -7.10
CA THR A 171 -20.62 -3.42 -6.96
C THR A 171 -19.62 -3.30 -5.81
N ARG A 172 -18.63 -2.41 -5.97
CA ARG A 172 -17.58 -2.13 -4.97
C ARG A 172 -18.08 -1.34 -3.76
N SER A 173 -19.29 -0.77 -3.83
CA SER A 173 -19.92 -0.03 -2.73
C SER A 173 -20.54 -0.92 -1.65
N ASP A 174 -20.87 -2.17 -1.98
CA ASP A 174 -21.64 -3.02 -1.10
C ASP A 174 -20.79 -3.60 0.04
N SER A 175 -21.40 -3.73 1.21
CA SER A 175 -20.80 -4.46 2.32
C SER A 175 -20.96 -5.97 2.10
N ASN A 176 -19.92 -6.60 1.56
CA ASN A 176 -19.87 -8.05 1.38
C ASN A 176 -18.46 -8.60 1.63
N ALA A 177 -18.36 -9.92 1.79
CA ALA A 177 -17.09 -10.58 2.08
C ALA A 177 -16.02 -10.32 1.01
N VAL A 178 -16.38 -10.37 -0.28
CA VAL A 178 -15.43 -10.12 -1.39
C VAL A 178 -14.84 -8.72 -1.28
N ASN A 179 -15.68 -7.71 -1.05
CA ASN A 179 -15.24 -6.32 -0.90
C ASN A 179 -14.34 -6.13 0.33
N ALA A 180 -14.63 -6.82 1.44
CA ALA A 180 -13.77 -6.80 2.63
C ALA A 180 -12.37 -7.36 2.35
N HIS A 181 -12.26 -8.51 1.67
CA HIS A 181 -10.97 -9.09 1.28
C HIS A 181 -10.20 -8.16 0.32
N LEU A 182 -10.88 -7.61 -0.69
CA LEU A 182 -10.27 -6.63 -1.61
C LEU A 182 -9.75 -5.40 -0.86
N ASN A 183 -10.53 -4.85 0.08
CA ASN A 183 -10.13 -3.69 0.87
C ASN A 183 -8.90 -3.98 1.72
N TYR A 184 -8.86 -5.15 2.38
CA TYR A 184 -7.71 -5.60 3.15
C TYR A 184 -6.46 -5.70 2.27
N SER A 185 -6.55 -6.42 1.15
CA SER A 185 -5.43 -6.58 0.22
C SER A 185 -4.93 -5.23 -0.32
N TYR A 186 -5.84 -4.32 -0.69
CA TYR A 186 -5.45 -2.98 -1.13
C TYR A 186 -4.80 -2.16 -0.02
N ALA A 187 -5.23 -2.30 1.24
CA ALA A 187 -4.60 -1.61 2.36
C ALA A 187 -3.16 -2.10 2.60
N VAL A 188 -2.94 -3.42 2.55
CA VAL A 188 -1.60 -4.03 2.66
C VAL A 188 -0.69 -3.60 1.51
N LEU A 189 -1.17 -3.66 0.26
CA LEU A 189 -0.39 -3.23 -0.91
C LEU A 189 -0.06 -1.72 -0.84
N ARG A 190 -1.05 -0.88 -0.51
CA ARG A 190 -0.87 0.56 -0.32
C ARG A 190 0.16 0.85 0.76
N ALA A 191 0.14 0.11 1.86
CA ALA A 191 1.11 0.24 2.93
C ALA A 191 2.54 -0.07 2.48
N ALA A 192 2.73 -1.15 1.72
CA ALA A 192 4.04 -1.52 1.17
C ALA A 192 4.57 -0.47 0.19
N ILE A 193 3.69 0.09 -0.66
CA ILE A 193 4.03 1.18 -1.57
C ILE A 193 4.40 2.44 -0.78
N ALA A 194 3.58 2.86 0.19
CA ALA A 194 3.83 4.05 1.00
C ALA A 194 5.14 3.95 1.77
N ARG A 195 5.43 2.80 2.40
CA ARG A 195 6.73 2.53 3.06
C ARG A 195 7.88 2.66 2.07
N SER A 196 7.77 2.05 0.90
CA SER A 196 8.83 2.13 -0.11
C SER A 196 9.06 3.59 -0.53
N LEU A 197 7.99 4.34 -0.79
CA LEU A 197 8.05 5.76 -1.13
C LEU A 197 8.76 6.57 -0.03
N THR A 198 8.39 6.40 1.24
CA THR A 198 9.02 7.16 2.34
C THR A 198 10.49 6.81 2.53
N LEU A 199 10.89 5.56 2.33
CA LEU A 199 12.30 5.14 2.39
C LEU A 199 13.16 5.80 1.30
N TYR A 200 12.59 6.08 0.14
CA TYR A 200 13.23 6.85 -0.93
C TYR A 200 13.10 8.37 -0.75
N GLY A 201 12.48 8.83 0.35
CA GLY A 201 12.34 10.24 0.70
C GLY A 201 11.13 10.94 0.05
N TRP A 202 10.21 10.19 -0.57
CA TRP A 202 8.97 10.75 -1.13
C TRP A 202 7.95 10.98 -0.04
N LEU A 203 7.12 12.01 -0.21
CA LEU A 203 5.97 12.27 0.66
C LEU A 203 4.69 11.69 0.02
N PRO A 204 4.08 10.62 0.57
CA PRO A 204 2.91 9.98 -0.05
C PRO A 204 1.68 10.88 -0.18
N ALA A 205 1.57 11.92 0.65
CA ALA A 205 0.48 12.90 0.57
C ALA A 205 0.48 13.72 -0.73
N LEU A 206 1.63 13.83 -1.41
CA LEU A 206 1.76 14.54 -2.69
C LEU A 206 1.59 13.55 -3.86
N GLY A 207 0.33 13.30 -4.22
CA GLY A 207 -0.05 12.42 -5.33
C GLY A 207 0.23 12.99 -6.73
N LEU A 208 0.08 12.13 -7.74
CA LEU A 208 0.24 12.50 -9.16
C LEU A 208 -1.02 13.14 -9.76
N PHE A 209 -2.20 12.70 -9.34
CA PHE A 209 -3.48 13.07 -9.96
C PHE A 209 -4.44 13.77 -9.01
N HIS A 210 -4.82 13.11 -7.91
CA HIS A 210 -5.64 13.74 -6.88
C HIS A 210 -4.80 14.77 -6.14
N LYS A 211 -5.14 16.06 -6.32
CA LYS A 211 -4.78 17.09 -5.36
C LYS A 211 -5.49 16.70 -4.06
N GLY A 212 -4.76 16.46 -2.98
CA GLY A 212 -5.38 16.40 -1.65
C GLY A 212 -6.29 17.62 -1.50
N ALA A 213 -7.51 17.42 -0.99
CA ALA A 213 -8.46 18.51 -0.79
C ALA A 213 -7.92 19.45 0.31
N VAL A 214 -7.02 20.34 -0.07
CA VAL A 214 -6.51 21.42 0.78
C VAL A 214 -6.48 22.68 -0.07
N LEU A 215 -7.55 23.47 0.10
CA LEU A 215 -7.62 24.93 0.00
C LEU A 215 -6.86 25.58 -1.17
N ASP A 216 -7.33 25.37 -2.40
CA ASP A 216 -7.28 26.42 -3.43
C ASP A 216 -8.67 27.08 -3.47
N LYS A 217 -8.99 27.91 -2.49
CA LYS A 217 -9.95 29.01 -2.68
C LYS A 217 -9.15 30.31 -2.67
N PRO A 218 -9.32 31.19 -3.67
CA PRO A 218 -8.70 32.51 -3.66
C PRO A 218 -9.15 33.34 -2.46
#